data_AF-A0A2W4BKR6-F1
#
_entry.id   AF-A0A2W4BKR6-F1
#
_cell.length_a   1.000
_cell.length_b   1.000
_cell.length_c   1.000
_cell.angle_alpha   90.00
_cell.angle_beta   90.00
_cell.angle_gamma   90.00
#
_symmetry.space_group_name_H-M   'P 1'
#
loop_
_entity.id
_entity.type
_entity.pdbx_description
1 polymer ?
#
loop_
_entity_poly.entity_id
_entity_poly.type
_entity_poly.pdbx_seq_one_letter_code
_entity_poly.pdbx_strand_id
1 'polypeptide(L)'
;MRKLEEIQKEEKQLYLKEETLSSEVNQVKRVKESYDQHFYEAMHFFDDVCYQFDKNEQGNFFKSVFDEFSQKSRQVMDYLENDEEELRVQKKKILNQLDDIGYEKRKAFAEEDSR
;
A
#
# COMPACT_ATOMS: atom_id res chain seq x y z
N MET A 1 17.50 -0.95 33.03
CA MET A 1 16.15 -0.63 32.52
C MET A 1 16.24 0.66 31.74
N ARG A 2 15.56 0.79 30.60
CA ARG A 2 15.47 2.09 29.89
C ARG A 2 14.78 3.11 30.78
N LYS A 3 15.18 4.38 30.71
CA LYS A 3 14.53 5.43 31.49
C LYS A 3 13.11 5.67 30.94
N LEU A 4 12.15 5.99 31.81
CA LEU A 4 10.77 6.23 31.39
C LEU A 4 10.66 7.32 30.30
N GLU A 5 11.48 8.36 30.39
CA GLU A 5 11.59 9.42 29.37
C GLU A 5 12.05 8.89 27.99
N GLU A 6 12.96 7.93 27.97
CA GLU A 6 13.44 7.30 26.72
C GLU A 6 12.33 6.46 26.10
N ILE A 7 11.58 5.70 26.91
CA ILE A 7 10.46 4.88 26.48
C ILE A 7 9.33 5.75 25.90
N GLN A 8 8.98 6.85 26.58
CA GLN A 8 7.96 7.81 26.10
C GLN A 8 8.39 8.52 24.80
N LYS A 9 9.67 8.83 24.65
CA LYS A 9 10.19 9.43 23.42
C LYS A 9 10.10 8.45 22.24
N GLU A 10 10.46 7.19 22.46
CA GLU A 10 10.38 6.13 21.45
C GLU A 10 8.91 5.86 21.06
N GLU A 11 8.01 5.80 22.04
CA GLU A 11 6.55 5.67 21.84
C GLU A 11 6.00 6.76 20.92
N LYS A 12 6.34 8.03 21.20
CA LYS A 12 5.92 9.17 20.39
C LYS A 12 6.44 9.05 18.94
N GLN A 13 7.68 8.58 18.76
CA GLN A 13 8.23 8.37 17.42
C GLN A 13 7.51 7.25 16.68
N LEU A 14 7.13 6.17 17.36
CA LEU A 14 6.38 5.08 16.74
C LEU A 14 4.96 5.52 16.33
N TYR A 15 4.28 6.33 17.14
CA TYR A 15 2.97 6.88 16.76
C TYR A 15 3.06 7.79 15.53
N LEU A 16 4.08 8.65 15.43
CA LEU A 16 4.28 9.48 14.23
C LEU A 16 4.55 8.62 12.97
N LYS A 17 5.27 7.51 13.13
CA LYS A 17 5.48 6.56 12.03
C LYS A 17 4.19 5.83 11.66
N GLU A 18 3.37 5.42 12.63
CA GLU A 18 2.07 4.80 12.38
C GLU A 18 1.13 5.74 11.62
N GLU A 19 1.08 7.02 12.01
CA GLU A 19 0.28 8.04 11.34
C GLU A 19 0.73 8.25 9.89
N THR A 20 2.04 8.37 9.68
CA THR A 20 2.64 8.52 8.35
C THR A 20 2.28 7.32 7.47
N LEU A 21 2.47 6.11 8.00
CA LEU A 21 2.21 4.88 7.28
C LEU A 21 0.72 4.69 6.97
N SER A 22 -0.16 5.07 7.91
CA SER A 22 -1.61 5.09 7.67
C SER A 22 -2.01 6.06 6.55
N SER A 23 -1.32 7.20 6.43
CA SER A 23 -1.49 8.12 5.28
C SER A 23 -1.05 7.47 3.97
N GLU A 24 0.11 6.83 3.94
CA GLU A 24 0.64 6.14 2.75
C GLU A 24 -0.27 5.00 2.29
N VAL A 25 -0.78 4.18 3.20
CA VAL A 25 -1.76 3.12 2.89
C VAL A 25 -3.01 3.70 2.21
N ASN A 26 -3.52 4.82 2.73
CA ASN A 26 -4.68 5.48 2.13
C ASN A 26 -4.37 6.04 0.73
N GLN A 27 -3.13 6.50 0.49
CA GLN A 27 -2.72 6.96 -0.83
C GLN A 27 -2.63 5.82 -1.83
N VAL A 28 -1.97 4.71 -1.48
CA VAL A 28 -1.88 3.52 -2.34
C VAL A 28 -3.27 3.01 -2.71
N LYS A 29 -4.18 2.94 -1.73
CA LYS A 29 -5.57 2.56 -1.97
C LYS A 29 -6.27 3.46 -2.99
N ARG A 30 -6.13 4.78 -2.87
CA ARG A 30 -6.72 5.75 -3.83
C ARG A 30 -6.12 5.61 -5.22
N VAL A 31 -4.81 5.38 -5.32
CA VAL A 31 -4.14 5.17 -6.61
C VAL A 31 -4.67 3.90 -7.27
N LYS A 32 -4.83 2.82 -6.52
CA LYS A 32 -5.40 1.55 -7.01
C LYS A 32 -6.83 1.69 -7.50
N GLU A 33 -7.70 2.34 -6.71
CA GLU A 33 -9.09 2.61 -7.11
C GLU A 33 -9.16 3.47 -8.39
N SER A 34 -8.33 4.50 -8.49
CA SER A 34 -8.25 5.33 -9.70
C SER A 34 -7.71 4.55 -10.89
N TYR A 35 -6.72 3.69 -10.67
CA TYR A 35 -6.12 2.87 -11.72
C TYR A 35 -7.12 1.85 -12.26
N ASP A 36 -7.85 1.15 -11.39
CA ASP A 36 -8.89 0.19 -11.76
C ASP A 36 -9.98 0.85 -12.61
N GLN A 37 -10.38 2.07 -12.25
CA GLN A 37 -11.34 2.85 -13.05
C GLN A 37 -10.78 3.16 -14.45
N HIS A 38 -9.56 3.68 -14.55
CA HIS A 38 -8.96 3.99 -15.85
C HIS A 38 -8.70 2.75 -16.70
N PHE A 39 -8.34 1.63 -16.07
CA PHE A 39 -8.18 0.36 -16.75
C PHE A 39 -9.51 -0.12 -17.33
N TYR A 40 -10.59 -0.03 -16.56
CA TYR A 40 -11.94 -0.33 -17.04
C TYR A 40 -12.35 0.55 -18.22
N GLU A 41 -12.14 1.87 -18.14
CA GLU A 41 -12.42 2.81 -19.24
C GLU A 41 -11.60 2.49 -20.50
N ALA A 42 -10.32 2.16 -20.34
CA ALA A 42 -9.44 1.78 -21.44
C ALA A 42 -9.87 0.46 -22.10
N MET A 43 -10.31 -0.53 -21.32
CA MET A 43 -10.85 -1.78 -21.83
C MET A 43 -12.07 -1.55 -22.72
N HIS A 44 -13.02 -0.71 -22.30
CA HIS A 44 -14.17 -0.34 -23.13
C HIS A 44 -13.75 0.35 -24.42
N PHE A 45 -12.76 1.25 -24.35
CA PHE A 45 -12.22 1.87 -25.55
C PHE A 45 -11.65 0.83 -26.53
N PHE A 46 -10.89 -0.16 -26.05
CA PHE A 46 -10.36 -1.22 -26.90
C PHE A 46 -11.48 -2.07 -27.53
N ASP A 47 -12.52 -2.39 -26.77
CA ASP A 47 -13.68 -3.13 -27.28
C ASP A 47 -14.42 -2.34 -28.38
N ASP A 48 -14.59 -1.04 -28.21
CA ASP A 48 -15.25 -0.16 -29.20
C ASP A 48 -14.47 -0.06 -30.52
N VAL A 49 -13.14 0.02 -30.45
CA VAL A 49 -12.31 0.18 -31.66
C VAL A 49 -11.95 -1.15 -32.33
N CYS A 50 -12.05 -2.28 -31.62
CA CYS A 50 -11.70 -3.62 -32.12
C CYS A 50 -12.31 -3.90 -33.50
N TYR A 51 -13.62 -3.67 -33.64
CA TYR A 51 -14.34 -3.86 -34.91
C TYR A 51 -13.85 -2.98 -36.06
N GLN A 52 -13.29 -1.81 -35.77
CA GLN A 52 -12.73 -0.92 -36.80
C GLN A 52 -11.37 -1.43 -37.31
N PHE A 53 -10.55 -2.01 -36.44
CA PHE A 53 -9.28 -2.61 -36.83
C PHE A 53 -9.48 -3.90 -37.62
N ASP A 54 -10.45 -4.73 -37.24
CA ASP A 54 -10.79 -5.95 -37.98
C ASP A 54 -11.29 -5.64 -39.40
N LYS A 55 -12.14 -4.61 -39.55
CA LYS A 55 -12.65 -4.18 -40.86
C LYS A 55 -11.56 -3.68 -41.81
N ASN A 56 -10.43 -3.22 -41.29
CA ASN A 56 -9.32 -2.68 -42.08
C ASN A 56 -8.16 -3.69 -42.25
N GLU A 57 -8.38 -4.97 -41.95
CA GLU A 57 -7.35 -6.03 -41.96
C GLU A 57 -6.17 -5.75 -41.01
N GLN A 58 -6.36 -4.88 -40.02
CA GLN A 58 -5.36 -4.49 -39.02
C GLN A 58 -5.55 -5.21 -37.67
N GLY A 59 -6.33 -6.30 -37.63
CA GLY A 59 -6.63 -7.03 -36.39
C GLY A 59 -5.38 -7.54 -35.65
N ASN A 60 -4.33 -7.94 -36.38
CA ASN A 60 -3.06 -8.35 -35.77
C ASN A 60 -2.34 -7.19 -35.05
N PHE A 61 -2.40 -5.98 -35.62
CA PHE A 61 -1.82 -4.79 -35.00
C PHE A 61 -2.58 -4.45 -33.71
N PHE A 62 -3.91 -4.40 -33.77
CA PHE A 62 -4.77 -4.19 -32.61
C PHE A 62 -4.46 -5.19 -31.49
N LYS A 63 -4.40 -6.48 -31.82
CA LYS A 63 -4.10 -7.53 -30.85
C LYS A 63 -2.74 -7.31 -30.17
N SER A 64 -1.70 -6.94 -30.93
CA SER A 64 -0.39 -6.68 -30.33
C SER A 64 -0.40 -5.51 -29.35
N VAL A 65 -1.10 -4.42 -29.68
CA VAL A 65 -1.23 -3.25 -28.82
C VAL A 65 -2.04 -3.57 -27.58
N PHE A 66 -3.14 -4.33 -27.74
CA PHE A 66 -3.98 -4.76 -26.63
C PHE A 66 -3.24 -5.73 -25.68
N ASP A 67 -2.46 -6.65 -26.22
CA ASP A 67 -1.63 -7.58 -25.45
C ASP A 67 -0.55 -6.81 -24.66
N GLU A 68 0.12 -5.83 -25.28
CA GLU A 68 1.09 -4.96 -24.60
C GLU A 68 0.43 -4.13 -23.49
N PHE A 69 -0.70 -3.48 -23.79
CA PHE A 69 -1.49 -2.74 -22.81
C PHE A 69 -1.86 -3.63 -21.61
N SER A 70 -2.44 -4.80 -21.87
CA SER A 70 -2.84 -5.77 -20.84
C SER A 70 -1.66 -6.22 -19.99
N GLN A 71 -0.50 -6.47 -20.60
CA GLN A 71 0.71 -6.86 -19.88
C GLN A 71 1.20 -5.73 -18.97
N LYS A 72 1.28 -4.50 -19.49
CA LYS A 72 1.72 -3.33 -18.72
C LYS A 72 0.75 -3.04 -17.59
N SER A 73 -0.55 -3.21 -17.82
CA SER A 73 -1.55 -2.97 -16.78
C SER A 73 -1.46 -3.96 -15.63
N ARG A 74 -1.25 -5.25 -15.92
CA ARG A 74 -0.98 -6.25 -14.88
C ARG A 74 0.28 -5.90 -14.08
N GLN A 75 1.36 -5.49 -14.75
CA GLN A 75 2.59 -5.09 -14.07
C GLN A 75 2.35 -3.93 -13.08
N VAL A 76 1.57 -2.91 -13.48
CA VAL A 76 1.24 -1.79 -12.58
C VAL A 76 0.44 -2.28 -11.37
N MET A 77 -0.56 -3.13 -11.57
CA MET A 77 -1.35 -3.68 -10.48
C MET A 77 -0.51 -4.53 -9.53
N ASP A 78 0.39 -5.37 -10.07
CA ASP A 78 1.32 -6.16 -9.26
C ASP A 78 2.20 -5.26 -8.38
N TYR A 79 2.69 -4.12 -8.89
CA TYR A 79 3.46 -3.17 -8.09
C TYR A 79 2.61 -2.55 -6.97
N LEU A 80 1.38 -2.12 -7.27
CA LEU A 80 0.48 -1.53 -6.27
C LEU A 80 0.10 -2.54 -5.17
N GLU A 81 -0.09 -3.81 -5.52
CA GLU A 81 -0.36 -4.88 -4.55
C GLU A 81 0.84 -5.19 -3.67
N ASN A 82 2.05 -5.18 -4.24
CA ASN A 82 3.27 -5.34 -3.46
C ASN A 82 3.47 -4.18 -2.49
N ASP A 83 3.28 -2.93 -2.93
CA ASP A 83 3.36 -1.75 -2.06
C ASP A 83 2.34 -1.83 -0.91
N GLU A 84 1.10 -2.25 -1.19
CA GLU A 84 0.06 -2.45 -0.19
C GLU A 84 0.47 -3.50 0.86
N GLU A 85 1.03 -4.63 0.42
CA GLU A 85 1.50 -5.69 1.32
C GLU A 85 2.70 -5.25 2.16
N GLU A 86 3.66 -4.54 1.57
CA GLU A 86 4.81 -4.01 2.29
C GLU A 86 4.39 -3.04 3.39
N LEU A 87 3.49 -2.10 3.06
CA LEU A 87 2.92 -1.16 4.03
C LEU A 87 2.17 -1.91 5.14
N ARG A 88 1.39 -2.94 4.81
CA ARG A 88 0.68 -3.77 5.80
C ARG A 88 1.65 -4.45 6.77
N VAL A 89 2.73 -5.03 6.26
CA VAL A 89 3.78 -5.69 7.08
C VAL A 89 4.47 -4.66 7.99
N GLN A 90 4.81 -3.50 7.45
CA GLN A 90 5.43 -2.41 8.22
C GLN A 90 4.50 -1.90 9.31
N LYS A 91 3.19 -1.72 9.02
CA LYS A 91 2.19 -1.33 10.02
C LYS A 91 2.15 -2.32 11.18
N LYS A 92 2.07 -3.61 10.86
CA LYS A 92 2.06 -4.68 11.86
C LYS A 92 3.30 -4.66 12.74
N LYS A 93 4.47 -4.38 12.15
CA LYS A 93 5.73 -4.25 12.91
C LYS A 93 5.67 -3.08 13.89
N ILE A 94 5.19 -1.90 13.47
CA ILE A 94 5.05 -0.73 14.35
C ILE A 94 4.08 -1.02 15.50
N LEU A 95 2.94 -1.67 15.22
CA LEU A 95 1.96 -2.03 16.24
C LEU A 95 2.56 -2.98 17.29
N ASN A 96 3.30 -4.00 16.86
CA ASN A 96 4.00 -4.88 17.79
C ASN A 96 5.03 -4.12 18.65
N GLN A 97 5.78 -3.18 18.06
CA GLN A 97 6.73 -2.35 18.81
C GLN A 97 6.04 -1.44 19.83
N LEU A 98 4.86 -0.90 19.50
CA LEU A 98 4.05 -0.12 20.43
C LEU A 98 3.54 -0.98 21.60
N ASP A 99 3.14 -2.23 21.33
CA ASP A 99 2.72 -3.18 22.38
C ASP A 99 3.88 -3.51 23.34
N ASP A 100 5.08 -3.75 22.78
CA ASP A 100 6.31 -3.99 23.56
C ASP A 100 6.64 -2.79 24.45
N ILE A 101 6.57 -1.57 23.91
CA ILE A 101 6.73 -0.33 24.68
C ILE A 101 5.68 -0.22 25.78
N GLY A 102 4.42 -0.56 25.48
CA GLY A 102 3.34 -0.57 26.47
C GLY A 102 3.64 -1.52 27.64
N TYR A 103 4.24 -2.67 27.36
CA TYR A 103 4.71 -3.60 28.40
C TYR A 103 5.89 -3.02 29.19
N GLU A 104 6.90 -2.44 28.53
CA GLU A 104 8.04 -1.79 29.19
C GLU A 104 7.60 -0.65 30.11
N LYS A 105 6.66 0.20 29.68
CA LYS A 105 6.08 1.27 30.51
C LYS A 105 5.42 0.72 31.77
N ARG A 106 4.55 -0.29 31.63
CA ARG A 106 3.86 -0.91 32.78
C ARG A 106 4.86 -1.45 33.80
N LYS A 107 5.94 -2.06 33.33
CA LYS A 107 7.02 -2.57 34.21
C LYS A 107 7.77 -1.44 34.90
N ALA A 108 8.14 -0.38 34.16
CA ALA A 108 8.84 0.77 34.73
C ALA A 108 8.02 1.46 35.82
N PHE A 109 6.71 1.65 35.61
CA PHE A 109 5.82 2.23 36.62
C PHE A 109 5.67 1.35 37.87
N ALA A 110 5.51 0.03 37.70
CA ALA A 110 5.40 -0.89 38.84
C ALA A 110 6.65 -0.89 39.73
N GLU A 111 7.83 -0.63 39.16
CA GLU A 111 9.08 -0.54 39.90
C GLU A 111 9.34 0.84 40.53
N GLU A 112 8.79 1.92 39.97
CA GLU A 112 8.74 3.23 40.62
C GLU A 112 7.79 3.23 41.82
N ASP A 113 6.62 2.58 41.71
CA ASP A 113 5.64 2.45 42.81
C ASP A 113 6.11 1.51 43.94
N SER A 114 7.12 0.66 43.68
CA SER A 114 7.67 -0.30 44.65
C SER A 114 8.89 0.24 45.42
N ARG A 115 9.27 1.51 45.22
CA ARG A 115 10.37 2.19 45.92
C ARG A 115 9.87 3.22 46.92
#